data_AF-A0A6P8V470-F1
#
_entry.id   AF-A0A6P8V470-F1
#
_cell.length_a   1.000
_cell.length_b   1.000
_cell.length_c   1.000
_cell.angle_alpha   90.00
_cell.angle_beta   90.00
_cell.angle_gamma   90.00
#
_symmetry.space_group_name_H-M   'P 1'
#
loop_
_entity.id
_entity.type
_entity.pdbx_description
1 polymer ?
#
loop_
_entity_poly.entity_id
_entity_poly.type
_entity_poly.pdbx_seq_one_letter_code
_entity_poly.pdbx_strand_id
1 'polypeptide(L)'
;MDPYFNGLLESLERRFQNLDLLGAFHVLSPQAATGDEAIYVANLQLLAGKFLQADCNEVLQEWSSFKQQLIVGPFKDLDQQQVMQELASEVGEWGLLYPSLSKLAAIGLTIPVSSVNCERDFSTLNRVKTDLRNRLQGEHLATCMRLSINGPPTRDFPFRRALELFFKTPRKIKCSQAGCQLCHHH
;
A
#
# COMPACT_ATOMS: atom_id res chain seq x y z
N MET A 1 -32.69 -4.59 -22.37
CA MET A 1 -31.49 -4.20 -21.61
C MET A 1 -30.60 -5.43 -21.50
N ASP A 2 -29.40 -5.37 -22.08
CA ASP A 2 -28.55 -6.55 -22.22
C ASP A 2 -28.03 -7.07 -20.88
N PRO A 3 -28.03 -8.41 -20.67
CA PRO A 3 -27.50 -9.06 -19.46
C PRO A 3 -26.07 -8.62 -19.12
N TYR A 4 -25.26 -8.30 -20.14
CA TYR A 4 -23.90 -7.81 -19.96
C TYR A 4 -23.85 -6.43 -19.30
N PHE A 5 -24.68 -5.48 -19.74
CA PHE A 5 -24.71 -4.14 -19.13
C PHE A 5 -25.21 -4.19 -17.69
N ASN A 6 -26.20 -5.05 -17.41
CA ASN A 6 -26.68 -5.25 -16.04
C ASN A 6 -25.60 -5.85 -15.13
N GLY A 7 -24.88 -6.89 -15.59
CA GLY A 7 -23.79 -7.48 -14.82
C GLY A 7 -22.58 -6.54 -14.63
N LEU A 8 -22.32 -5.67 -15.62
CA LEU A 8 -21.29 -4.64 -15.49
C LEU A 8 -21.70 -3.58 -14.47
N LEU A 9 -22.93 -3.07 -14.52
CA LEU A 9 -23.46 -2.12 -13.54
C LEU A 9 -23.42 -2.69 -12.13
N GLU A 10 -23.91 -3.92 -11.93
CA GLU A 10 -23.89 -4.60 -10.64
C GLU A 10 -22.44 -4.77 -10.12
N SER A 11 -21.50 -5.09 -11.01
CA SER A 11 -20.08 -5.21 -10.64
C SER A 11 -19.45 -3.88 -10.26
N LEU A 12 -19.82 -2.79 -10.94
CA LEU A 12 -19.34 -1.44 -10.62
C LEU A 12 -19.93 -0.97 -9.29
N GLU A 13 -21.24 -1.08 -9.11
CA GLU A 13 -21.93 -0.71 -7.86
C GLU A 13 -21.40 -1.51 -6.68
N ARG A 14 -21.19 -2.83 -6.84
CA ARG A 14 -20.61 -3.68 -5.79
C ARG A 14 -19.17 -3.31 -5.45
N ARG A 15 -18.36 -2.87 -6.43
CA ARG A 15 -16.95 -2.51 -6.22
C ARG A 15 -16.79 -1.12 -5.63
N PHE A 16 -17.66 -0.18 -5.99
CA PHE A 16 -17.54 1.24 -5.65
C PHE A 16 -18.65 1.70 -4.69
N GLN A 17 -18.94 0.91 -3.65
CA GLN A 17 -20.01 1.22 -2.68
C GLN A 17 -19.75 2.45 -1.80
N ASN A 18 -18.49 2.90 -1.70
CA ASN A 18 -18.09 3.96 -0.78
C ASN A 18 -17.32 5.08 -1.51
N LEU A 19 -17.82 5.52 -2.67
CA LEU A 19 -17.20 6.62 -3.43
C LEU A 19 -17.15 7.91 -2.60
N ASP A 20 -18.19 8.18 -1.82
CA ASP A 20 -18.27 9.34 -0.94
C ASP A 20 -17.15 9.34 0.12
N LEU A 21 -16.74 8.15 0.58
CA LEU A 21 -15.65 8.00 1.54
C LEU A 21 -14.29 8.34 0.93
N LEU A 22 -14.07 7.99 -0.34
CA LEU A 22 -12.85 8.35 -1.06
C LEU A 22 -12.83 9.85 -1.36
N GLY A 23 -13.96 10.41 -1.77
CA GLY A 23 -14.12 11.85 -1.99
C GLY A 23 -13.87 12.66 -0.71
N ALA A 24 -14.24 12.13 0.46
CA ALA A 24 -14.06 12.81 1.73
C ALA A 24 -12.58 13.11 2.07
N PHE A 25 -11.62 12.30 1.59
CA PHE A 25 -10.19 12.58 1.79
C PHE A 25 -9.71 13.87 1.11
N HIS A 26 -10.50 14.46 0.20
CA HIS A 26 -10.21 15.77 -0.38
C HIS A 26 -10.19 16.89 0.67
N VAL A 27 -10.71 16.66 1.89
CA VAL A 27 -10.52 17.59 3.01
C VAL A 27 -9.05 17.80 3.36
N LEU A 28 -8.15 16.86 3.05
CA LEU A 28 -6.69 17.02 3.27
C LEU A 28 -5.98 17.72 2.09
N SER A 29 -6.74 18.34 1.17
CA SER A 29 -6.18 19.13 0.09
C SER A 29 -5.99 20.60 0.49
N PRO A 30 -5.05 21.33 -0.12
CA PRO A 30 -4.88 22.77 0.11
C PRO A 30 -6.15 23.57 -0.19
N GLN A 31 -6.95 23.14 -1.18
CA GLN A 31 -8.20 23.81 -1.55
C GLN A 31 -9.23 23.78 -0.42
N ALA A 32 -9.16 22.77 0.45
CA ALA A 32 -10.08 22.62 1.57
C ALA A 32 -9.97 23.73 2.62
N ALA A 33 -8.84 24.44 2.68
CA ALA A 33 -8.68 25.56 3.60
C ALA A 33 -9.53 26.80 3.23
N THR A 34 -9.99 26.89 1.97
CA THR A 34 -10.71 28.07 1.43
C THR A 34 -12.12 27.78 0.92
N GLY A 35 -12.53 26.50 0.87
CA GLY A 35 -13.84 26.11 0.39
C GLY A 35 -14.94 26.15 1.46
N ASP A 36 -16.07 25.51 1.17
CA ASP A 36 -17.24 25.46 2.05
C ASP A 36 -16.97 24.61 3.30
N GLU A 37 -16.94 25.27 4.45
CA GLU A 37 -16.67 24.66 5.75
C GLU A 37 -17.69 23.56 6.10
N ALA A 38 -18.96 23.70 5.70
CA ALA A 38 -19.98 22.70 5.99
C ALA A 38 -19.68 21.36 5.29
N ILE A 39 -19.16 21.40 4.06
CA ILE A 39 -18.79 20.21 3.29
C ILE A 39 -17.60 19.50 3.94
N TYR A 40 -16.58 20.24 4.35
CA TYR A 40 -15.39 19.65 4.97
C TYR A 40 -15.65 19.09 6.37
N VAL A 41 -16.50 19.76 7.15
CA VAL A 41 -16.96 19.23 8.45
C VAL A 41 -17.69 17.90 8.26
N ALA A 42 -18.59 17.81 7.28
CA ALA A 42 -19.28 16.55 6.96
C ALA A 42 -18.31 15.44 6.51
N ASN A 43 -17.31 15.79 5.69
CA ASN A 43 -16.28 14.85 5.25
C ASN A 43 -15.43 14.33 6.42
N LEU A 44 -15.01 15.22 7.34
CA LEU A 44 -14.26 14.84 8.53
C LEU A 44 -15.10 13.98 9.47
N GLN A 45 -16.39 14.30 9.65
CA GLN A 45 -17.32 13.47 10.42
C GLN A 45 -17.43 12.06 9.84
N LEU A 46 -17.57 11.94 8.51
CA LEU A 46 -17.64 10.66 7.82
C LEU A 46 -16.35 9.85 8.03
N LEU A 47 -15.18 10.47 7.83
CA LEU A 47 -13.88 9.82 7.97
C LEU A 47 -13.59 9.42 9.42
N ALA A 48 -13.84 10.31 10.39
CA ALA A 48 -13.62 10.04 11.81
C ALA A 48 -14.50 8.90 12.30
N GLY A 49 -15.79 8.92 11.94
CA GLY A 49 -16.74 7.86 12.29
C GLY A 49 -16.35 6.50 11.70
N LYS A 50 -15.80 6.48 10.48
CA LYS A 50 -15.41 5.23 9.81
C LYS A 50 -14.09 4.66 10.31
N PHE A 51 -13.06 5.50 10.48
CA PHE A 51 -11.67 5.05 10.62
C PHE A 51 -11.06 5.28 11.99
N LEU A 52 -11.52 6.30 12.72
CA LEU A 52 -10.89 6.70 13.97
C LEU A 52 -11.63 6.17 15.19
N GLN A 53 -12.96 5.96 15.09
CA GLN A 53 -13.83 5.68 16.25
C GLN A 53 -13.65 6.71 17.38
N ALA A 54 -13.11 7.89 17.05
CA ALA A 54 -12.78 8.97 17.97
C ALA A 54 -13.92 9.98 18.06
N ASP A 55 -13.88 10.87 19.05
CA ASP A 55 -14.78 12.02 19.10
C ASP A 55 -14.49 12.92 17.90
N CYS A 56 -15.52 13.18 17.09
CA CYS A 56 -15.41 14.06 15.94
C CYS A 56 -14.95 15.48 16.34
N ASN A 57 -15.24 15.91 17.58
CA ASN A 57 -14.81 17.21 18.07
C ASN A 57 -13.29 17.38 18.06
N GLU A 58 -12.52 16.32 18.36
CA GLU A 58 -11.05 16.38 18.36
C GLU A 58 -10.52 16.62 16.93
N VAL A 59 -11.06 15.89 15.96
CA VAL A 59 -10.69 16.03 14.54
C VAL A 59 -11.03 17.42 14.01
N LEU A 60 -12.19 17.97 14.39
CA LEU A 60 -12.61 19.31 13.98
C LEU A 60 -11.74 20.40 14.63
N GLN A 61 -11.32 20.21 15.87
CA GLN A 61 -10.37 21.11 16.54
C GLN A 61 -9.00 21.08 15.86
N GLU A 62 -8.45 19.90 15.58
CA GLU A 62 -7.21 19.75 14.81
C GLU A 62 -7.32 20.46 13.47
N TRP A 63 -8.42 20.22 12.72
CA TRP A 63 -8.68 20.83 11.42
C TRP A 63 -8.69 22.36 11.48
N SER A 64 -9.33 22.95 12.50
CA SER A 64 -9.43 24.40 12.64
C SER A 64 -8.05 25.09 12.70
N SER A 65 -7.09 24.48 13.39
CA SER A 65 -5.70 24.94 13.49
C SER A 65 -4.91 24.60 12.21
N PHE A 66 -5.10 23.39 11.68
CA PHE A 66 -4.40 22.92 10.49
C PHE A 66 -4.68 23.76 9.24
N LYS A 67 -5.89 24.33 9.10
CA LYS A 67 -6.21 25.28 8.01
C LYS A 67 -5.18 26.40 7.87
N GLN A 68 -4.64 26.92 8.97
CA GLN A 68 -3.61 27.96 8.93
C GLN A 68 -2.30 27.43 8.30
N GLN A 69 -1.96 26.17 8.55
CA GLN A 69 -0.77 25.54 7.98
C GLN A 69 -0.88 25.37 6.47
N LEU A 70 -2.10 25.19 5.94
CA LEU A 70 -2.40 25.13 4.51
C LEU A 70 -2.43 26.49 3.82
N ILE A 71 -2.75 27.59 4.52
CA ILE A 71 -2.88 28.92 3.89
C ILE A 71 -1.57 29.72 3.96
N VAL A 72 -0.91 29.70 5.12
CA VAL A 72 0.27 30.53 5.41
C VAL A 72 1.47 29.75 5.92
N GLY A 73 1.28 28.46 6.26
CA GLY A 73 2.31 27.62 6.81
C GLY A 73 3.09 26.81 5.75
N PRO A 74 3.78 25.74 6.19
CA PRO A 74 4.69 24.98 5.35
C PRO A 74 3.99 24.14 4.27
N PHE A 75 2.66 23.99 4.35
CA PHE A 75 1.88 23.21 3.40
C PHE A 75 1.28 24.03 2.25
N LYS A 76 1.48 25.35 2.24
CA LYS A 76 0.83 26.27 1.30
C LYS A 76 1.03 25.91 -0.18
N ASP A 77 2.25 25.51 -0.53
CA ASP A 77 2.64 25.25 -1.92
C ASP A 77 2.70 23.74 -2.25
N LEU A 78 2.19 22.90 -1.34
CA LEU A 78 2.19 21.44 -1.51
C LEU A 78 0.89 20.98 -2.17
N ASP A 79 0.96 19.93 -2.97
CA ASP A 79 -0.23 19.23 -3.46
C ASP A 79 -0.85 18.31 -2.37
N GLN A 80 -2.05 17.78 -2.63
CA GLN A 80 -2.74 16.90 -1.67
C GLN A 80 -1.90 15.68 -1.26
N GLN A 81 -1.18 15.06 -2.21
CA GLN A 81 -0.38 13.88 -1.92
C GLN A 81 0.79 14.25 -1.01
N GLN A 82 1.48 15.35 -1.29
CA GLN A 82 2.58 15.87 -0.48
C GLN A 82 2.11 16.25 0.92
N VAL A 83 0.96 16.93 1.05
CA VAL A 83 0.34 17.24 2.35
C VAL A 83 0.11 15.97 3.17
N MET A 84 -0.48 14.95 2.55
CA MET A 84 -0.76 13.69 3.22
C MET A 84 0.53 12.94 3.60
N GLN A 85 1.57 13.00 2.77
CA GLN A 85 2.87 12.37 3.04
C GLN A 85 3.59 13.04 4.23
N GLU A 86 3.57 14.36 4.29
CA GLU A 86 4.15 15.13 5.40
C GLU A 86 3.39 14.88 6.72
N LEU A 87 2.05 14.86 6.67
CA LEU A 87 1.22 14.50 7.82
C LEU A 87 1.47 13.06 8.30
N ALA A 88 1.63 12.11 7.39
CA ALA A 88 1.85 10.71 7.70
C ALA A 88 3.32 10.37 8.05
N SER A 89 4.22 11.34 7.96
CA SER A 89 5.66 11.12 8.19
C SER A 89 5.97 10.84 9.65
N GLU A 90 6.64 9.72 9.93
CA GLU A 90 7.11 9.36 11.28
C GLU A 90 8.28 10.23 11.76
N VAL A 91 8.93 10.96 10.84
CA VAL A 91 10.06 11.85 11.16
C VAL A 91 9.59 13.26 11.53
N GLY A 92 8.36 13.62 11.14
CA GLY A 92 7.79 14.95 11.36
C GLY A 92 7.12 15.10 12.72
N GLU A 93 6.99 16.35 13.18
CA GLU A 93 6.27 16.69 14.42
C GLU A 93 4.74 16.77 14.22
N TRP A 94 4.26 16.71 12.98
CA TRP A 94 2.85 16.84 12.64
C TRP A 94 1.97 15.75 13.24
N GLY A 95 2.50 14.52 13.38
CA GLY A 95 1.80 13.42 14.05
C GLY A 95 1.48 13.68 15.52
N LEU A 96 2.25 14.56 16.19
CA LEU A 96 2.01 14.97 17.57
C LEU A 96 1.01 16.12 17.66
N LEU A 97 1.05 17.05 16.69
CA LEU A 97 0.19 18.23 16.65
C LEU A 97 -1.21 17.91 16.11
N TYR A 98 -1.30 17.00 15.14
CA TYR A 98 -2.52 16.63 14.42
C TYR A 98 -2.64 15.11 14.31
N PRO A 99 -2.75 14.37 15.44
CA PRO A 99 -2.73 12.91 15.45
C PRO A 99 -3.86 12.29 14.63
N SER A 100 -5.07 12.87 14.67
CA SER A 100 -6.21 12.37 13.92
C SER A 100 -6.06 12.59 12.43
N LEU A 101 -5.66 13.80 12.02
CA LEU A 101 -5.43 14.12 10.61
C LEU A 101 -4.26 13.32 10.02
N SER A 102 -3.20 13.10 10.81
CA SER A 102 -2.04 12.28 10.42
C SER A 102 -2.43 10.82 10.20
N LYS A 103 -3.27 10.27 11.09
CA LYS A 103 -3.81 8.92 10.92
C LYS A 103 -4.72 8.81 9.70
N LEU A 104 -5.57 9.80 9.44
CA LEU A 104 -6.39 9.83 8.22
C LEU A 104 -5.51 9.94 6.97
N ALA A 105 -4.49 10.78 6.96
CA ALA A 105 -3.55 10.90 5.86
C ALA A 105 -2.86 9.56 5.55
N ALA A 106 -2.34 8.88 6.58
CA ALA A 106 -1.74 7.56 6.44
C ALA A 106 -2.73 6.53 5.86
N ILE A 107 -3.97 6.51 6.35
CA ILE A 107 -5.01 5.63 5.81
C ILE A 107 -5.26 5.95 4.34
N GLY A 108 -5.49 7.21 3.99
CA GLY A 108 -5.76 7.62 2.61
C GLY A 108 -4.64 7.24 1.64
N LEU A 109 -3.37 7.37 2.05
CA LEU A 109 -2.20 6.95 1.26
C LEU A 109 -2.10 5.43 1.06
N THR A 110 -2.71 4.63 1.94
CA THR A 110 -2.72 3.16 1.80
C THR A 110 -3.85 2.64 0.91
N ILE A 111 -4.82 3.49 0.54
CA ILE A 111 -5.95 3.07 -0.30
C ILE A 111 -5.45 2.91 -1.75
N PRO A 112 -5.59 1.72 -2.36
CA PRO A 112 -5.25 1.52 -3.75
C PRO A 112 -6.30 2.20 -4.64
N VAL A 113 -5.96 3.34 -5.24
CA VAL A 113 -6.87 4.11 -6.13
C VAL A 113 -6.89 3.54 -7.56
N SER A 114 -5.95 2.67 -7.93
CA SER A 114 -5.87 2.09 -9.28
C SER A 114 -5.52 0.59 -9.29
N SER A 115 -5.92 -0.09 -10.38
CA SER A 115 -5.58 -1.49 -10.65
C SER A 115 -4.15 -1.71 -11.14
N VAL A 116 -3.37 -0.65 -11.34
CA VAL A 116 -2.01 -0.73 -11.92
C VAL A 116 -1.11 -1.66 -11.10
N ASN A 117 -1.22 -1.61 -9.77
CA ASN A 117 -0.47 -2.51 -8.90
C ASN A 117 -0.93 -3.97 -9.06
N CYS A 118 -2.23 -4.22 -9.18
CA CYS A 118 -2.76 -5.55 -9.45
C CYS A 118 -2.27 -6.10 -10.80
N GLU A 119 -2.25 -5.28 -11.86
CA GLU A 119 -1.74 -5.68 -13.18
C GLU A 119 -0.25 -6.03 -13.15
N ARG A 120 0.54 -5.29 -12.36
CA ARG A 120 1.95 -5.60 -12.09
C ARG A 120 2.09 -6.95 -11.36
N ASP A 121 1.23 -7.22 -10.38
CA ASP A 121 1.22 -8.48 -9.65
C ASP A 121 0.81 -9.66 -10.55
N PHE A 122 -0.19 -9.50 -11.41
CA PHE A 122 -0.55 -10.52 -12.41
C PHE A 122 0.56 -10.75 -13.42
N SER A 123 1.25 -9.70 -13.85
CA SER A 123 2.43 -9.82 -14.72
C SER A 123 3.56 -10.61 -14.03
N THR A 124 3.77 -10.36 -12.73
CA THR A 124 4.73 -11.11 -11.91
C THR A 124 4.29 -12.56 -11.75
N LEU A 125 2.99 -12.80 -11.53
CA LEU A 125 2.41 -14.14 -11.49
C LEU A 125 2.66 -14.90 -12.78
N ASN A 126 2.52 -14.29 -13.95
CA ASN A 126 2.78 -14.94 -15.23
C ASN A 126 4.26 -15.32 -15.41
N ARG A 127 5.19 -14.57 -14.80
CA ARG A 127 6.63 -14.93 -14.76
C ARG A 127 6.88 -16.08 -13.77
N VAL A 128 6.18 -16.08 -12.63
CA VAL A 128 6.28 -17.15 -11.62
C VAL A 128 5.57 -18.42 -12.09
N LYS A 129 4.47 -18.33 -12.82
CA LYS A 129 3.63 -19.44 -13.23
C LYS A 129 3.51 -19.42 -14.75
N THR A 130 4.53 -19.97 -15.39
CA THR A 130 4.57 -20.17 -16.84
C THR A 130 3.81 -21.43 -17.23
N ASP A 131 3.54 -21.62 -18.52
CA ASP A 131 2.89 -22.83 -19.04
C ASP A 131 3.62 -24.12 -18.64
N LEU A 132 4.96 -24.10 -18.68
CA LEU A 132 5.81 -25.21 -18.23
C LEU A 132 5.86 -25.38 -16.70
N ARG A 133 5.53 -24.34 -15.92
CA ARG A 133 5.59 -24.31 -14.44
C ARG A 133 4.21 -24.01 -13.86
N ASN A 134 3.18 -24.68 -14.36
CA ASN A 134 1.78 -24.41 -14.01
C ASN A 134 1.31 -25.12 -12.72
N ARG A 135 2.12 -26.01 -12.14
CA ARG A 135 1.78 -26.80 -10.94
C ARG A 135 2.01 -26.08 -9.61
N LEU A 136 2.57 -24.86 -9.62
CA LEU A 136 2.70 -24.05 -8.40
C LEU A 136 1.33 -23.62 -7.89
N GLN A 137 1.04 -23.95 -6.63
CA GLN A 137 -0.25 -23.69 -5.97
C GLN A 137 -0.04 -23.38 -4.48
N GLY A 138 -1.07 -22.86 -3.84
CA GLY A 138 -1.12 -22.61 -2.39
C GLY A 138 0.05 -21.78 -1.86
N GLU A 139 0.56 -22.18 -0.70
CA GLU A 139 1.65 -21.48 0.00
C GLU A 139 2.94 -21.38 -0.82
N HIS A 140 3.23 -22.39 -1.65
CA HIS A 140 4.47 -22.37 -2.45
C HIS A 140 4.41 -21.26 -3.50
N LEU A 141 3.28 -21.12 -4.19
CA LEU A 141 3.06 -20.02 -5.14
C LEU A 141 3.09 -18.67 -4.44
N ALA A 142 2.39 -18.54 -3.30
CA ALA A 142 2.37 -17.31 -2.52
C ALA A 142 3.78 -16.89 -2.06
N THR A 143 4.62 -17.85 -1.68
CA THR A 143 6.02 -17.60 -1.29
C THR A 143 6.87 -17.15 -2.47
N CYS A 144 6.78 -17.81 -3.63
CA CYS A 144 7.48 -17.36 -4.84
C CYS A 144 7.04 -15.96 -5.29
N MET A 145 5.75 -15.65 -5.17
CA MET A 145 5.20 -14.32 -5.44
C MET A 145 5.78 -13.28 -4.48
N ARG A 146 5.73 -13.52 -3.17
CA ARG A 146 6.29 -12.63 -2.15
C ARG A 146 7.78 -12.34 -2.39
N LEU A 147 8.55 -13.36 -2.73
CA LEU A 147 9.97 -13.22 -3.08
C LEU A 147 10.18 -12.45 -4.39
N SER A 148 9.34 -12.66 -5.40
CA SER A 148 9.50 -11.98 -6.69
C SER A 148 9.09 -10.50 -6.61
N ILE A 149 8.12 -10.16 -5.77
CA ILE A 149 7.62 -8.79 -5.59
C ILE A 149 8.53 -7.99 -4.64
N ASN A 150 8.89 -8.57 -3.50
CA ASN A 150 9.56 -7.84 -2.40
C ASN A 150 11.00 -8.30 -2.13
N GLY A 151 11.48 -9.35 -2.81
CA GLY A 151 12.79 -9.90 -2.57
C GLY A 151 13.91 -8.95 -3.01
N PRO A 152 15.11 -9.06 -2.40
CA PRO A 152 16.25 -8.28 -2.82
C PRO A 152 16.63 -8.61 -4.27
N PRO A 153 17.32 -7.69 -4.97
CA PRO A 153 17.88 -7.98 -6.28
C PRO A 153 18.70 -9.27 -6.25
N THR A 154 18.64 -10.04 -7.33
CA THR A 154 19.34 -11.33 -7.43
C THR A 154 20.84 -11.22 -7.16
N ARG A 155 21.47 -10.09 -7.49
CA ARG A 155 22.89 -9.80 -7.21
C ARG A 155 23.23 -9.73 -5.72
N ASP A 156 22.26 -9.38 -4.87
CA ASP A 156 22.44 -9.21 -3.43
C ASP A 156 22.07 -10.50 -2.68
N PHE A 157 21.62 -11.53 -3.40
CA PHE A 157 21.30 -12.82 -2.80
C PHE A 157 22.58 -13.54 -2.33
N PRO A 158 22.64 -14.02 -1.08
CA PRO A 158 23.83 -14.65 -0.53
C PRO A 158 24.00 -16.10 -1.04
N PHE A 159 24.38 -16.25 -2.31
CA PHE A 159 24.49 -17.55 -3.00
C PHE A 159 25.37 -18.56 -2.24
N ARG A 160 26.51 -18.12 -1.71
CA ARG A 160 27.44 -18.99 -0.96
C ARG A 160 26.74 -19.61 0.26
N ARG A 161 26.03 -18.79 1.02
CA ARG A 161 25.30 -19.25 2.21
C ARG A 161 24.15 -20.19 1.83
N ALA A 162 23.44 -19.88 0.75
CA ALA A 162 22.38 -20.74 0.25
C ALA A 162 22.92 -22.12 -0.17
N LEU A 163 24.08 -22.17 -0.84
CA LEU A 163 24.75 -23.42 -1.21
C LEU A 163 25.17 -24.24 0.01
N GLU A 164 25.78 -23.61 1.02
CA GLU A 164 26.11 -24.28 2.28
C GLU A 164 24.88 -24.91 2.93
N LEU A 165 23.77 -24.17 3.03
CA LEU A 165 22.51 -24.69 3.58
C LEU A 165 21.92 -25.81 2.73
N PHE A 166 21.99 -25.70 1.40
CA PHE A 166 21.48 -26.69 0.47
C PHE A 166 22.16 -28.05 0.65
N PHE A 167 23.47 -28.05 0.88
CA PHE A 167 24.29 -29.26 1.06
C PHE A 167 24.41 -29.75 2.51
N LYS A 168 23.81 -29.08 3.50
CA LYS A 168 23.69 -29.63 4.87
C LYS A 168 22.97 -30.98 4.92
N THR A 169 22.14 -31.27 3.92
CA THR A 169 21.48 -32.57 3.75
C THR A 169 22.07 -33.28 2.54
N PRO A 170 22.18 -34.63 2.55
CA PRO A 170 22.75 -35.38 1.42
C PRO A 170 22.00 -35.10 0.11
N ARG A 171 22.73 -34.66 -0.92
CA ARG A 171 22.18 -34.39 -2.26
C ARG A 171 22.82 -35.33 -3.28
N LYS A 172 22.04 -35.74 -4.29
CA LYS A 172 22.55 -36.53 -5.42
C LYS A 172 23.37 -35.69 -6.41
N ILE A 173 23.11 -34.38 -6.44
CA ILE A 173 23.79 -33.43 -7.34
C ILE A 173 25.18 -33.14 -6.77
N LYS A 174 26.23 -33.30 -7.58
CA LYS A 174 27.62 -32.96 -7.26
C LYS A 174 28.16 -32.02 -8.34
N CYS A 175 29.07 -31.11 -7.96
CA CYS A 175 29.74 -30.28 -8.95
C CYS A 175 30.86 -31.06 -9.65
N SER A 176 31.33 -30.55 -10.79
CA SER A 176 32.46 -31.11 -11.55
C SER A 176 33.82 -30.85 -10.90
N GLN A 177 33.89 -30.02 -9.86
CA GLN A 177 35.14 -29.67 -9.19
C GLN A 177 35.59 -30.78 -8.25
N ALA A 178 36.74 -31.40 -8.57
CA ALA A 178 37.36 -32.40 -7.72
C ALA A 178 37.71 -31.82 -6.35
N GLY A 179 37.33 -32.53 -5.28
CA GLY A 179 37.63 -32.13 -3.89
C GLY A 179 36.73 -31.03 -3.32
N CYS A 180 35.58 -30.73 -3.94
CA CYS A 180 34.66 -29.71 -3.42
C CYS A 180 34.11 -30.09 -2.03
N GLN A 181 34.48 -29.29 -1.03
CA GLN A 181 34.08 -29.52 0.37
C GLN A 181 32.57 -29.39 0.58
N LEU A 182 31.83 -28.67 -0.27
CA LEU A 182 30.38 -28.50 -0.09
C LEU A 182 29.57 -29.72 -0.53
N CYS A 183 29.82 -30.29 -1.71
CA CYS A 183 29.02 -31.41 -2.23
C CYS A 183 29.62 -32.80 -1.97
N HIS A 184 30.86 -32.86 -1.46
CA HIS A 184 31.54 -34.10 -1.07
C HIS A 184 31.73 -34.20 0.45
N HIS A 185 31.10 -33.32 1.24
CA HIS A 185 30.96 -33.54 2.68
C HIS A 185 29.94 -34.66 2.90
N HIS A 186 30.44 -35.90 2.84
CA HIS A 186 29.98 -37.15 3.46
C HIS A 186 30.54 -38.33 2.66
#